data_AF-A0A5K1EUI3-F1
#
_entry.id   AF-A0A5K1EUI3-F1
#
_cell.length_a   1.000
_cell.length_b   1.000
_cell.length_c   1.000
_cell.angle_alpha   90.00
_cell.angle_beta   90.00
_cell.angle_gamma   90.00
#
_symmetry.space_group_name_H-M   'P 1'
#
loop_
_entity.id
_entity.type
_entity.pdbx_description
1 polymer ?
#
loop_
_entity_poly.entity_id
_entity_poly.type
_entity_poly.pdbx_seq_one_letter_code
_entity_poly.pdbx_strand_id
1 'polypeptide(L)' 'VKWAGGKRFEDKFIETLQKYGYKGEYMSKDWLSQPIFIQSFAPTSLIYVSNLTDSPKIFLIDDVNVPTQDTNQ' A
#
# COMPACT_ATOMS: atom_id res chain seq x y z
N VAL A 1 6.46 -9.99 9.93
CA VAL A 1 7.71 -9.30 10.37
C VAL A 1 7.35 -8.18 11.34
N LYS A 2 7.93 -8.13 12.55
CA LYS A 2 7.70 -7.03 13.50
C LYS A 2 8.88 -6.08 13.45
N TRP A 3 8.67 -4.87 12.94
CA TRP A 3 9.72 -3.85 12.87
C TRP A 3 9.84 -3.12 14.22
N ALA A 4 11.01 -2.54 14.48
CA ALA A 4 11.27 -1.79 15.71
C ALA A 4 10.21 -0.69 15.91
N GLY A 5 9.71 -0.55 17.14
CA GLY A 5 8.70 0.45 17.49
C GLY A 5 7.25 0.07 17.14
N GLY A 6 6.96 -1.20 16.83
CA GLY A 6 5.60 -1.65 16.52
C GLY A 6 5.12 -1.30 15.11
N LYS A 7 6.04 -0.83 14.25
CA LYS A 7 5.75 -0.49 12.86
C LYS A 7 5.30 -1.72 12.06
N ARG A 8 4.26 -1.51 11.27
CA ARG A 8 3.75 -2.49 10.29
C ARG A 8 4.58 -2.43 9.01
N PHE A 9 4.36 -3.39 8.14
CA PHE A 9 5.03 -3.39 6.84
C PHE A 9 4.61 -2.16 6.01
N GLU A 10 3.33 -1.81 6.08
CA GLU A 10 2.74 -0.64 5.42
C GLU A 10 3.46 0.66 5.82
N ASP A 11 3.78 0.85 7.10
CA ASP A 11 4.51 2.03 7.56
C ASP A 11 5.84 2.18 6.82
N LYS A 12 6.59 1.09 6.74
CA LYS A 12 7.92 1.08 6.12
C LYS A 12 7.87 1.22 4.63
N PHE A 13 6.86 0.61 4.01
CA PHE A 13 6.61 0.74 2.59
C PHE A 13 6.29 2.19 2.22
N ILE A 14 5.35 2.84 2.92
CA ILE A 14 4.97 4.24 2.65
C ILE A 14 6.09 5.22 3.00
N GLU A 15 6.79 5.05 4.12
CA GLU A 15 7.98 5.85 4.48
C GLU A 15 9.03 5.82 3.35
N THR A 16 9.24 4.64 2.77
CA THR A 16 10.21 4.46 1.68
C THR A 16 9.75 5.20 0.42
N LEU A 17 8.48 5.08 0.05
CA LEU A 17 7.90 5.79 -1.10
C LEU A 17 8.03 7.32 -0.94
N GLN A 18 7.63 7.85 0.21
CA GLN A 18 7.73 9.28 0.51
C GLN A 18 9.18 9.79 0.47
N LYS A 19 10.13 9.00 0.99
CA LYS A 19 11.57 9.31 0.92
C LYS A 19 12.07 9.49 -0.51
N TYR A 20 11.50 8.76 -1.47
CA TYR A 20 11.87 8.84 -2.89
C TYR A 20 10.99 9.79 -3.72
N GLY A 21 10.08 10.53 -3.08
CA GLY A 21 9.28 11.57 -3.73
C GLY A 21 7.91 11.11 -4.27
N TYR A 22 7.52 9.87 -4.04
CA TYR A 22 6.19 9.38 -4.41
C TYR A 22 5.13 9.98 -3.49
N LYS A 23 4.23 10.79 -4.04
CA LYS A 23 3.16 11.48 -3.31
C LYS A 23 2.08 12.00 -4.24
N GLY A 24 1.01 12.52 -3.64
CA GLY A 24 -0.05 13.21 -4.34
C GLY A 24 -1.22 12.31 -4.71
N GLU A 25 -2.37 12.95 -4.83
CA GLU A 25 -3.62 12.39 -5.30
C GLU A 25 -3.53 12.03 -6.79
N TYR A 26 -4.33 11.06 -7.22
CA TYR A 26 -4.41 10.65 -8.62
C TYR A 26 -4.62 11.85 -9.56
N MET A 27 -3.82 11.92 -10.63
CA MET A 27 -3.82 13.00 -11.64
C MET A 27 -3.44 14.40 -11.13
N SER A 28 -3.05 14.56 -9.86
CA SER A 28 -2.42 15.80 -9.39
C SER A 28 -1.06 16.03 -10.07
N LYS A 29 -0.58 17.27 -10.09
CA LYS A 29 0.74 17.60 -10.65
C LYS A 29 1.87 16.79 -9.97
N ASP A 30 1.78 16.63 -8.66
CA ASP A 30 2.75 15.86 -7.88
C ASP A 30 2.72 14.37 -8.28
N TRP A 31 1.54 13.76 -8.40
CA TRP A 31 1.41 12.36 -8.83
C TRP A 31 1.85 12.16 -10.28
N LEU A 32 1.51 13.08 -11.19
CA LEU A 32 1.91 13.03 -12.61
C LEU A 32 3.42 13.14 -12.80
N SER A 33 4.14 13.74 -11.85
CA SER A 33 5.60 13.79 -11.90
C SER A 33 6.25 12.43 -11.64
N GLN A 34 5.60 11.55 -10.86
CA GLN A 34 6.07 10.21 -10.56
C GLN A 34 4.90 9.26 -10.21
N PRO A 35 4.17 8.75 -11.23
CA PRO A 35 2.96 7.97 -11.01
C PRO A 35 3.19 6.67 -10.24
N ILE A 36 2.28 6.35 -9.32
CA ILE A 36 2.30 5.08 -8.57
C ILE A 36 0.88 4.61 -8.25
N PHE A 37 0.71 3.30 -8.23
CA PHE A 37 -0.45 2.60 -7.70
C PHE A 37 0.00 1.61 -6.62
N ILE A 38 -0.67 1.60 -5.48
CA ILE A 38 -0.39 0.69 -4.36
C ILE A 38 -1.41 -0.43 -4.39
N GLN A 39 -0.96 -1.68 -4.48
CA GLN A 39 -1.83 -2.84 -4.62
C GLN A 39 -1.70 -3.81 -3.46
N SER A 40 -2.81 -4.46 -3.09
CA SER A 40 -2.84 -5.52 -2.09
C SER A 40 -4.09 -6.38 -2.21
N PHE A 41 -3.98 -7.66 -1.85
CA PHE A 41 -5.12 -8.55 -1.61
C PHE A 41 -5.75 -8.36 -0.23
N ALA A 42 -5.07 -7.67 0.70
CA ALA A 42 -5.56 -7.45 2.05
C ALA A 42 -6.31 -6.11 2.12
N PRO A 43 -7.66 -6.10 2.26
CA PRO A 43 -8.43 -4.86 2.29
C PRO A 43 -8.06 -4.00 3.52
N THR A 44 -7.73 -4.62 4.64
CA THR A 44 -7.28 -3.95 5.87
C THR A 44 -5.96 -3.20 5.68
N SER A 45 -5.05 -3.73 4.85
CA SER A 45 -3.79 -3.09 4.49
C SER A 45 -4.05 -1.81 3.67
N LEU A 46 -4.96 -1.87 2.69
CA LEU A 46 -5.32 -0.71 1.87
C LEU A 46 -6.03 0.38 2.68
N ILE A 47 -6.91 0.00 3.61
CA ILE A 47 -7.57 0.93 4.56
C ILE A 47 -6.54 1.57 5.49
N TYR A 48 -5.54 0.82 5.94
CA TYR A 48 -4.49 1.39 6.78
C TYR A 48 -3.64 2.40 6.01
N VAL A 49 -3.15 2.00 4.84
CA VAL A 49 -2.36 2.85 3.94
C VAL A 49 -3.14 4.09 3.49
N SER A 50 -4.47 4.05 3.41
CA SER A 50 -5.25 5.22 3.02
C SER A 50 -5.14 6.40 3.97
N ASN A 51 -4.72 6.17 5.22
CA ASN A 51 -4.46 7.23 6.19
C ASN A 51 -3.02 7.79 6.09
N LEU A 52 -2.15 7.16 5.29
CA LEU A 52 -0.72 7.49 5.21
C LEU A 52 -0.33 8.15 3.89
N THR A 53 -1.12 7.96 2.82
CA THR A 53 -0.87 8.55 1.50
C THR A 53 -2.14 8.68 0.67
N ASP A 54 -2.16 9.73 -0.16
CA ASP A 54 -3.23 10.04 -1.11
C ASP A 54 -3.08 9.33 -2.46
N SER A 55 -1.95 8.65 -2.70
CA SER A 55 -1.72 7.89 -3.92
C SER A 55 -2.79 6.78 -4.09
N PRO A 56 -3.18 6.45 -5.33
CA PRO A 56 -4.27 5.53 -5.60
C PRO A 56 -3.97 4.10 -5.14
N LYS A 57 -5.00 3.42 -4.63
CA LYS A 57 -4.97 2.07 -4.09
C LYS A 57 -5.76 1.13 -5.00
N ILE A 58 -5.23 -0.05 -5.27
CA ILE A 58 -5.86 -1.10 -6.09
C ILE A 58 -6.09 -2.32 -5.22
N PHE A 59 -7.36 -2.71 -5.06
CA PHE A 59 -7.71 -3.96 -4.42
C PHE A 59 -7.60 -5.09 -5.44
N LEU A 60 -6.73 -6.06 -5.14
CA LEU A 60 -6.53 -7.22 -5.99
C LEU A 60 -7.57 -8.27 -5.65
N ILE A 61 -8.15 -8.86 -6.70
CA ILE A 61 -9.12 -9.95 -6.60
C ILE A 61 -8.44 -11.16 -7.24
N ASP A 62 -8.36 -12.25 -6.49
CA ASP A 62 -7.95 -13.55 -7.01
C ASP A 62 -9.12 -14.54 -6.91
N ASP A 63 -8.96 -15.71 -7.52
CA ASP A 63 -9.85 -16.84 -7.30
C ASP A 63 -9.85 -17.24 -5.81
N VAL A 64 -11.04 -17.24 -5.21
CA VAL A 64 -11.26 -17.60 -3.79
C VAL A 64 -10.89 -19.04 -3.47
N ASN A 65 -10.69 -19.89 -4.49
CA ASN A 65 -10.27 -21.28 -4.34
C ASN A 65 -8.74 -21.45 -4.34
N VAL A 66 -7.98 -20.39 -4.63
CA VAL A 66 -6.52 -20.40 -4.54
C VAL A 66 -6.13 -19.99 -3.12
N PRO A 67 -5.53 -20.88 -2.32
CA PRO A 67 -5.11 -20.52 -0.97
C PRO A 67 -4.01 -19.46 -1.04
N THR A 68 -4.31 -18.25 -0.55
CA THR A 68 -3.27 -17.25 -0.31
C THR A 68 -2.33 -17.77 0.77
N GLN A 69 -1.05 -17.94 0.42
CA GLN A 69 -0.02 -18.52 1.30
C GLN A 69 0.19 -17.74 2.62
N ASP A 70 -0.35 -16.51 2.71
CA ASP A 70 -0.29 -15.65 3.90
C ASP A 70 -1.47 -15.86 4.88
N THR A 71 -2.48 -16.67 4.51
CA THR A 71 -3.62 -17.02 5.38
C THR A 71 -3.63 -18.52 5.63
N ASN A 72 -2.64 -19.03 6.38
CA ASN A 72 -2.91 -20.18 7.26
C ASN A 72 -3.76 -19.67 8.43
N GLN A 73 -5.05 -19.45 8.16
CA GLN A 73 -6.07 -19.31 9.20
C GLN A 73 -6.61 -20.69 9.59
#